data_AF-A0A2N2IM18-F1
#
_entry.id   AF-A0A2N2IM18-F1
#
_cell.length_a   1.000
_cell.length_b   1.000
_cell.length_c   1.000
_cell.angle_alpha   90.00
_cell.angle_beta   90.00
_cell.angle_gamma   90.00
#
_symmetry.space_group_name_H-M   'P 1'
#
loop_
_entity.id
_entity.type
_entity.pdbx_description
1 polymer ?
#
loop_
_entity_poly.entity_id
_entity_poly.type
_entity_poly.pdbx_seq_one_letter_code
_entity_poly.pdbx_strand_id
1 'polypeptide(L)'
;MRNDLHTLFAAIDQAFKTVQQAHPEAVACGKGCSDCCHAVFDVSWVEAVNLLEHFQRLTPSVREQIRGAAQESLQAWEHALASRLDPAVARIRCPLLDEHGHCLCYEARPVNCRTYGIPTVIDGKGHVCGLSGFEPGTSYPTVNLASLQRVLYDLSVQLAG
;
A
#
# COMPACT_ATOMS: atom_id res chain seq x y z
N MET A 1 -16.19 -10.01 9.43
CA MET A 1 -15.00 -10.14 8.57
C MET A 1 -14.82 -9.00 7.58
N ARG A 2 -15.72 -8.80 6.58
CA ARG A 2 -15.61 -7.63 5.68
C ARG A 2 -15.65 -6.30 6.45
N ASN A 3 -16.55 -6.21 7.43
CA ASN A 3 -16.62 -5.05 8.32
C ASN A 3 -15.34 -4.85 9.14
N ASP A 4 -14.63 -5.92 9.53
CA ASP A 4 -13.44 -5.80 10.38
C ASP A 4 -12.24 -5.27 9.60
N LEU A 5 -12.04 -5.77 8.37
CA LEU A 5 -11.01 -5.23 7.46
C LEU A 5 -11.31 -3.77 7.10
N HIS A 6 -12.57 -3.44 6.81
CA HIS A 6 -12.95 -2.05 6.50
C HIS A 6 -12.82 -1.13 7.70
N THR A 7 -13.10 -1.62 8.91
CA THR A 7 -12.86 -0.90 10.17
C THR A 7 -11.36 -0.63 10.37
N LEU A 8 -10.51 -1.63 10.09
CA LEU A 8 -9.06 -1.46 10.12
C LEU A 8 -8.59 -0.39 9.13
N PHE A 9 -9.07 -0.45 7.88
CA PHE A 9 -8.76 0.56 6.87
C PHE A 9 -9.17 1.96 7.29
N ALA A 10 -10.38 2.12 7.83
CA ALA A 10 -10.87 3.41 8.31
C ALA A 10 -10.01 3.96 9.47
N ALA A 11 -9.58 3.10 10.40
CA ALA A 11 -8.69 3.49 11.48
C ALA A 11 -7.32 3.97 10.96
N ILE A 12 -6.76 3.28 9.95
CA ILE A 12 -5.49 3.67 9.33
C ILE A 12 -5.64 4.99 8.56
N ASP A 13 -6.70 5.15 7.76
CA ASP A 13 -6.96 6.39 7.04
C ASP A 13 -7.14 7.57 8.01
N GLN A 14 -7.72 7.34 9.19
CA GLN A 14 -7.82 8.35 10.24
C GLN A 14 -6.46 8.68 10.85
N ALA A 15 -5.62 7.67 11.15
CA ALA A 15 -4.26 7.90 11.63
C ALA A 15 -3.44 8.73 10.62
N PHE A 16 -3.57 8.41 9.32
CA PHE A 16 -2.96 9.18 8.25
C PHE A 16 -3.39 10.64 8.24
N LYS A 17 -4.70 10.90 8.31
CA LYS A 17 -5.24 12.27 8.36
C LYS A 17 -4.72 13.03 9.58
N THR A 18 -4.63 12.39 10.74
CA THR A 18 -4.09 13.01 11.96
C THR A 18 -2.64 13.46 11.75
N VAL A 19 -1.78 12.61 11.17
CA VAL A 19 -0.39 12.99 10.89
C VAL A 19 -0.31 14.09 9.84
N GLN A 20 -1.08 13.97 8.76
CA GLN A 20 -1.14 14.99 7.70
C GLN A 20 -1.60 16.36 8.22
N GLN A 21 -2.57 16.39 9.15
CA GLN A 21 -3.03 17.64 9.75
C GLN A 21 -2.01 18.25 10.72
N ALA A 22 -1.27 17.41 11.44
CA ALA A 22 -0.23 17.86 12.37
C ALA A 22 1.05 18.33 11.65
N HIS A 23 1.36 17.74 10.49
CA HIS A 23 2.60 17.98 9.74
C HIS A 23 2.34 18.13 8.22
N PRO A 24 1.54 19.13 7.80
CA PRO A 24 1.13 19.27 6.40
C PRO A 24 2.32 19.50 5.45
N GLU A 25 3.38 20.17 5.90
CA GLU A 25 4.61 20.41 5.14
C GLU A 25 5.45 19.14 4.94
N ALA A 26 5.32 18.15 5.83
CA ALA A 26 6.09 16.92 5.75
C ALA A 26 5.39 15.84 4.90
N VAL A 27 4.07 15.90 4.74
CA VAL A 27 3.30 14.90 3.99
C VAL A 27 3.07 15.35 2.54
N ALA A 28 3.94 14.90 1.63
CA ALA A 28 3.80 15.17 0.19
C ALA A 28 2.73 14.32 -0.52
N CYS A 29 2.17 13.32 0.16
CA CYS A 29 1.17 12.42 -0.40
C CYS A 29 -0.17 13.16 -0.62
N GLY A 30 -0.68 13.09 -1.85
CA GLY A 30 -1.90 13.75 -2.29
C GLY A 30 -2.41 13.20 -3.62
N LYS A 31 -3.45 13.81 -4.19
CA LYS A 31 -3.99 13.38 -5.48
C LYS A 31 -2.91 13.49 -6.57
N GLY A 32 -2.67 12.39 -7.29
CA GLY A 32 -1.63 12.31 -8.33
C GLY A 32 -0.25 11.92 -7.82
N CYS A 33 -0.05 11.78 -6.50
CA CYS A 33 1.15 11.13 -5.96
C CYS A 33 1.04 9.62 -6.16
N SER A 34 2.02 9.02 -6.84
CA SER A 34 2.04 7.59 -7.18
C SER A 34 3.27 6.86 -6.64
N ASP A 35 4.01 7.43 -5.68
CA ASP A 35 5.27 6.84 -5.19
C ASP A 35 5.07 5.43 -4.59
N CYS A 36 3.96 5.25 -3.87
CA CYS A 36 3.55 3.93 -3.35
C CYS A 36 3.22 2.94 -4.47
N CYS A 37 2.72 3.42 -5.61
CA CYS A 37 2.40 2.59 -6.78
C CYS A 37 3.65 2.11 -7.53
N HIS A 38 4.85 2.48 -7.10
CA HIS A 38 6.10 1.95 -7.63
C HIS A 38 6.89 1.19 -6.57
N ALA A 39 6.42 1.13 -5.31
CA ALA A 39 7.07 0.39 -4.24
C ALA A 39 6.60 -1.07 -4.25
N VAL A 40 7.49 -1.99 -3.89
CA VAL A 40 7.18 -3.42 -3.78
C VAL A 40 6.96 -3.76 -2.30
N PHE A 41 5.80 -4.32 -1.98
CA PHE A 41 5.47 -4.80 -0.65
C PHE A 41 4.47 -5.94 -0.73
N ASP A 42 4.42 -6.73 0.33
CA ASP A 42 3.49 -7.85 0.44
C ASP A 42 2.05 -7.36 0.60
N VAL A 43 1.13 -8.19 0.11
CA VAL A 43 -0.33 -8.05 0.30
C VAL A 43 -0.81 -9.31 1.01
N SER A 44 -1.49 -9.14 2.14
CA SER A 44 -2.02 -10.27 2.89
C SER A 44 -3.18 -10.95 2.15
N TRP A 45 -3.50 -12.19 2.51
CA TRP A 45 -4.59 -12.94 1.87
C TRP A 45 -5.94 -12.22 1.96
N VAL A 46 -6.31 -11.71 3.14
CA VAL A 46 -7.56 -10.97 3.33
C VAL A 46 -7.63 -9.71 2.46
N GLU A 47 -6.50 -9.02 2.26
CA GLU A 47 -6.41 -7.85 1.39
C GLU A 47 -6.48 -8.24 -0.09
N ALA A 48 -5.83 -9.34 -0.48
CA ALA A 48 -5.86 -9.85 -1.85
C ALA A 48 -7.29 -10.22 -2.27
N VAL A 49 -8.06 -10.86 -1.37
CA VAL A 49 -9.48 -11.16 -1.61
C VAL A 49 -10.32 -9.88 -1.70
N ASN A 50 -10.11 -8.91 -0.80
CA ASN A 50 -10.77 -7.60 -0.89
C ASN A 50 -10.45 -6.88 -2.22
N LEU A 51 -9.19 -6.93 -2.65
CA LEU A 51 -8.74 -6.31 -3.90
C LEU A 51 -9.34 -7.00 -5.12
N LEU A 52 -9.38 -8.33 -5.13
CA LEU A 52 -9.99 -9.12 -6.21
C LEU A 52 -11.46 -8.77 -6.40
N GLU A 53 -12.21 -8.62 -5.31
CA GLU A 53 -13.62 -8.22 -5.38
C GLU A 53 -13.79 -6.84 -6.03
N HIS A 54 -12.96 -5.86 -5.65
CA HIS A 54 -13.02 -4.53 -6.26
C HIS A 54 -12.63 -4.58 -7.73
N PHE A 55 -11.59 -5.34 -8.07
CA PHE A 55 -11.19 -5.59 -9.45
C PHE A 55 -12.32 -6.19 -10.28
N GLN A 56 -13.08 -7.15 -9.74
CA GLN A 56 -14.21 -7.78 -10.43
C GLN A 56 -15.35 -6.81 -10.73
N ARG A 57 -15.50 -5.74 -9.95
CA ARG A 57 -16.53 -4.69 -10.17
C ARG A 57 -16.16 -3.68 -11.26
N LEU A 58 -14.88 -3.62 -11.68
CA LEU A 58 -14.43 -2.76 -12.76
C LEU A 58 -15.01 -3.19 -14.10
N THR A 59 -15.04 -2.29 -15.09
CA THR A 59 -15.52 -2.62 -16.44
C THR A 59 -14.61 -3.67 -17.10
N PRO A 60 -15.11 -4.47 -18.06
CA PRO A 60 -14.27 -5.45 -18.77
C PRO A 60 -13.02 -4.83 -19.41
N SER A 61 -13.14 -3.63 -19.99
CA SER A 61 -12.02 -2.92 -20.60
C SER A 61 -10.94 -2.55 -19.59
N VAL A 62 -11.32 -2.00 -18.43
CA VAL A 62 -10.36 -1.65 -17.38
C VAL A 62 -9.69 -2.89 -16.80
N ARG A 63 -10.43 -4.00 -16.64
CA ARG A 63 -9.84 -5.26 -16.19
C ARG A 63 -8.80 -5.80 -17.17
N GLU A 64 -9.04 -5.65 -18.47
CA GLU A 64 -8.09 -6.08 -19.49
C GLU A 64 -6.81 -5.22 -19.46
N GLN A 65 -6.94 -3.90 -19.32
CA GLN A 65 -5.80 -3.00 -19.13
C GLN A 65 -4.95 -3.40 -17.92
N ILE A 66 -5.58 -3.65 -16.77
CA ILE A 66 -4.91 -4.11 -15.55
C ILE A 66 -4.21 -5.46 -15.77
N ARG A 67 -4.83 -6.40 -16.51
CA ARG A 67 -4.21 -7.71 -16.80
C ARG A 67 -2.95 -7.56 -17.64
N GLY A 68 -2.97 -6.73 -18.68
CA GLY A 68 -1.78 -6.42 -19.47
C GLY A 68 -0.67 -5.82 -18.61
N ALA A 69 -0.98 -4.77 -17.84
CA ALA A 69 -0.03 -4.16 -16.92
C ALA A 69 0.49 -5.13 -15.84
N ALA A 70 -0.33 -6.09 -15.39
CA ALA A 70 0.05 -7.10 -14.41
C ALA A 70 1.06 -8.10 -15.00
N GLN A 71 0.96 -8.44 -16.29
CA GLN A 71 1.97 -9.26 -16.96
C GLN A 71 3.32 -8.55 -17.01
N GLU A 72 3.34 -7.25 -17.34
CA GLU A 72 4.56 -6.44 -17.33
C GLU A 72 5.16 -6.34 -15.92
N SER A 73 4.31 -6.12 -14.92
CA SER A 73 4.71 -6.05 -13.50
C SER A 73 5.31 -7.37 -13.02
N LEU A 74 4.72 -8.50 -13.44
CA LEU A 74 5.22 -9.84 -13.12
C LEU A 74 6.58 -10.10 -13.74
N GLN A 75 6.77 -9.75 -15.02
CA GLN A 75 8.06 -9.88 -15.70
C GLN A 75 9.14 -9.04 -15.01
N ALA A 76 8.83 -7.80 -14.63
CA ALA A 76 9.75 -6.95 -13.88
C ALA A 76 10.10 -7.55 -12.51
N TRP A 77 9.14 -8.18 -11.84
CA TRP A 77 9.35 -8.86 -10.56
C TRP A 77 10.23 -10.09 -10.71
N GLU A 78 9.96 -10.95 -11.69
CA GLU A 78 10.78 -12.12 -11.99
C GLU A 78 12.23 -11.71 -12.30
N HIS A 79 12.42 -10.63 -13.05
CA HIS A 79 13.74 -10.09 -13.34
C HIS A 79 14.46 -9.56 -12.08
N ALA A 80 13.75 -8.84 -11.21
CA ALA A 80 14.28 -8.36 -9.94
C ALA A 80 14.72 -9.53 -9.04
N LEU A 81 13.90 -10.58 -8.94
CA LEU A 81 14.22 -11.80 -8.19
C LEU A 81 15.44 -12.53 -8.78
N ALA A 82 15.49 -12.71 -10.10
CA ALA A 82 16.61 -13.34 -10.78
C ALA A 82 17.93 -12.58 -10.55
N SER A 83 17.84 -11.26 -10.46
CA SER A 83 18.97 -10.36 -10.19
C SER A 83 19.29 -10.22 -8.70
N ARG A 84 18.55 -10.90 -7.81
CA ARG A 84 18.67 -10.80 -6.34
C ARG A 84 18.56 -9.36 -5.82
N LEU A 85 17.75 -8.54 -6.50
CA LEU A 85 17.46 -7.19 -6.04
C LEU A 85 16.64 -7.27 -4.75
N ASP A 86 17.02 -6.49 -3.74
CA ASP A 86 16.24 -6.38 -2.50
C ASP A 86 14.86 -5.76 -2.82
N PRO A 87 13.74 -6.46 -2.52
CA PRO A 87 12.40 -5.94 -2.74
C PRO A 87 12.17 -4.58 -2.06
N ALA A 88 12.85 -4.29 -0.95
CA ALA A 88 12.71 -3.02 -0.23
C ALA A 88 13.20 -1.81 -1.05
N VAL A 89 14.08 -2.02 -2.03
CA VAL A 89 14.57 -0.96 -2.95
C VAL A 89 14.10 -1.15 -4.38
N ALA A 90 13.46 -2.28 -4.69
CA ALA A 90 12.92 -2.55 -6.00
C ALA A 90 11.80 -1.56 -6.35
N ARG A 91 11.80 -1.10 -7.61
CA ARG A 91 10.81 -0.16 -8.12
C ARG A 91 10.05 -0.79 -9.29
N ILE A 92 8.87 -1.31 -9.01
CA ILE A 92 8.03 -2.00 -9.99
C ILE A 92 6.68 -1.29 -10.04
N ARG A 93 6.26 -0.91 -11.25
CA ARG A 93 4.99 -0.21 -11.47
C ARG A 93 3.83 -1.12 -11.08
N CYS A 94 2.92 -0.63 -10.24
CA CYS A 94 1.70 -1.32 -9.86
C CYS A 94 0.76 -1.42 -11.06
N PRO A 95 0.14 -2.59 -11.31
CA PRO A 95 -0.79 -2.76 -12.42
C PRO A 95 -2.10 -1.99 -12.27
N LEU A 96 -2.38 -1.46 -11.08
CA LEU A 96 -3.57 -0.68 -10.78
C LEU A 96 -3.37 0.82 -11.01
N LEU A 97 -2.17 1.26 -11.38
CA LEU A 97 -1.88 2.66 -11.68
C LEU A 97 -2.34 2.99 -13.10
N ASP A 98 -3.20 4.01 -13.26
CA ASP A 98 -3.59 4.53 -14.57
C ASP A 98 -2.53 5.48 -15.16
N GLU A 99 -2.78 5.99 -16.37
CA GLU A 99 -1.88 6.92 -17.06
C GLU A 99 -1.85 8.34 -16.44
N HIS A 100 -2.83 8.67 -15.61
CA HIS A 100 -2.95 9.96 -14.91
C HIS A 100 -2.37 9.92 -13.49
N GLY A 101 -1.80 8.80 -13.07
CA GLY A 101 -1.23 8.63 -11.74
C GLY A 101 -2.26 8.31 -10.65
N HIS A 102 -3.46 7.87 -11.01
CA HIS A 102 -4.49 7.43 -10.07
C HIS A 102 -4.56 5.91 -9.95
N CYS A 103 -4.91 5.43 -8.75
CA CYS A 103 -5.15 4.01 -8.52
C CYS A 103 -6.57 3.63 -8.96
N LEU A 104 -6.69 2.68 -9.88
CA LEU A 104 -7.95 2.12 -10.39
C LEU A 104 -8.75 1.36 -9.31
N CYS A 105 -8.12 0.98 -8.20
CA CYS A 105 -8.74 0.35 -7.05
C CYS A 105 -8.45 1.11 -5.74
N TYR A 106 -8.48 2.45 -5.77
CA TYR A 106 -8.06 3.27 -4.62
C TYR A 106 -8.78 2.89 -3.31
N GLU A 107 -10.08 2.65 -3.32
CA GLU A 107 -10.82 2.25 -2.12
C GLU A 107 -10.41 0.88 -1.56
N ALA A 108 -9.83 0.02 -2.38
CA ALA A 108 -9.41 -1.33 -2.02
C ALA A 108 -7.92 -1.43 -1.63
N ARG A 109 -7.21 -0.28 -1.62
CA ARG A 109 -5.76 -0.23 -1.44
C ARG A 109 -5.32 -0.93 -0.14
N PRO A 110 -4.26 -1.75 -0.19
CA PRO A 110 -3.69 -2.43 0.99
C PRO A 110 -3.24 -1.47 2.10
N VAL A 111 -3.05 -1.99 3.31
CA VAL A 111 -2.52 -1.30 4.48
C VAL A 111 -1.23 -0.58 4.15
N ASN A 112 -0.28 -1.25 3.47
CA ASN A 112 1.00 -0.64 3.10
C ASN A 112 0.81 0.60 2.22
N CYS A 113 -0.15 0.59 1.29
CA CYS A 113 -0.51 1.79 0.50
C CYS A 113 -1.15 2.89 1.37
N ARG A 114 -1.98 2.52 2.35
CA ARG A 114 -2.71 3.48 3.22
C ARG A 114 -1.79 4.18 4.21
N THR A 115 -0.77 3.49 4.69
CA THR A 115 0.25 4.05 5.57
C THR A 115 1.38 4.74 4.81
N TYR A 116 1.44 4.58 3.48
CA TYR A 116 2.53 5.14 2.69
C TYR A 116 2.46 6.67 2.68
N GLY A 117 3.57 7.33 3.05
CA GLY A 117 3.69 8.79 3.10
C GLY A 117 3.58 9.40 4.50
N ILE A 118 3.29 8.60 5.52
CA ILE A 118 3.44 8.97 6.94
C ILE A 118 4.51 8.09 7.61
N PRO A 119 5.03 8.47 8.78
CA PRO A 119 6.02 7.68 9.48
C PRO A 119 5.44 6.34 9.93
N THR A 120 6.17 5.26 9.67
CA THR A 120 5.88 3.92 10.18
C THR A 120 7.02 3.41 11.02
N VAL A 121 6.76 2.40 11.85
CA VAL A 121 7.79 1.72 12.65
C VAL A 121 7.74 0.22 12.41
N ILE A 122 8.92 -0.36 12.15
CA ILE A 122 9.16 -1.79 12.00
C ILE A 122 10.39 -2.11 12.87
N ASP A 123 10.28 -3.08 13.78
CA ASP A 123 11.37 -3.48 14.68
C ASP A 123 12.07 -2.31 15.40
N GLY A 124 11.27 -1.32 15.81
CA GLY A 124 11.75 -0.12 16.50
C GLY A 124 12.46 0.91 15.61
N LYS A 125 12.53 0.69 14.30
CA LYS A 125 13.11 1.63 13.33
C LYS A 125 12.01 2.38 12.60
N GLY A 126 12.16 3.70 12.53
CA GLY A 126 11.28 4.58 11.78
C GLY A 126 11.55 4.48 10.28
N HIS A 127 10.49 4.43 9.48
CA HIS A 127 10.54 4.43 8.03
C HIS A 127 9.60 5.52 7.50
N VAL A 128 10.06 6.24 6.48
CA VAL A 128 9.32 7.32 5.83
C VAL A 128 9.48 7.21 4.31
N CYS A 129 8.52 7.76 3.57
CA CYS A 129 8.61 7.87 2.11
C CYS A 129 9.71 8.87 1.73
N GLY A 130 10.45 8.59 0.65
CA GLY A 130 11.53 9.46 0.17
C GLY A 130 11.07 10.84 -0.35
N LEU A 131 9.78 11.02 -0.58
CA LEU A 131 9.17 12.31 -0.95
C LEU A 131 8.66 13.09 0.26
N SER A 132 8.68 12.52 1.46
CA SER A 132 8.22 13.19 2.67
C SER A 132 9.29 14.14 3.25
N GLY A 133 8.84 15.15 3.97
CA GLY A 133 9.70 16.10 4.69
C GLY A 133 9.94 15.74 6.16
N PHE A 134 9.79 14.46 6.54
CA PHE A 134 10.04 14.04 7.92
C PHE A 134 11.54 13.96 8.22
N GLU A 135 12.00 14.79 9.16
CA GLU A 135 13.42 14.90 9.50
C GLU A 135 13.93 13.77 10.43
N PRO A 136 15.08 13.14 10.11
CA PRO A 136 15.73 12.17 10.99
C PRO A 136 16.01 12.73 12.39
N GLY A 137 15.86 11.89 13.43
CA GLY A 137 16.11 12.27 14.82
C GLY A 137 14.98 13.08 15.48
N THR A 138 13.93 13.43 14.75
CA THR A 138 12.72 14.05 15.30
C THR A 138 11.66 12.98 15.62
N SER A 139 10.91 13.18 16.70
CA SER A 139 9.82 12.28 17.08
C SER A 139 8.52 12.71 16.41
N TYR A 140 7.91 11.79 15.66
CA TYR A 140 6.62 11.97 15.01
C TYR A 140 5.66 10.85 15.41
N PRO A 141 4.33 11.05 15.31
CA PRO A 141 3.38 9.95 15.39
C PRO A 141 3.69 8.90 14.32
N THR A 142 3.89 7.65 14.73
CA THR A 142 4.24 6.54 13.84
C THR A 142 3.19 5.44 13.86
N VAL A 143 2.92 4.85 12.71
CA VAL A 143 2.09 3.63 12.62
C VAL A 143 2.95 2.39 12.81
N ASN A 144 2.57 1.51 13.75
CA ASN A 144 3.23 0.22 13.95
C ASN A 144 2.75 -0.80 12.91
N LEU A 145 3.57 -1.06 11.90
CA LEU A 145 3.21 -1.98 10.81
C LEU A 145 3.15 -3.44 11.28
N ALA A 146 4.00 -3.84 12.22
CA ALA A 146 3.99 -5.22 12.75
C ALA A 146 2.66 -5.55 13.45
N SER A 147 2.08 -4.59 14.17
CA SER A 147 0.74 -4.75 14.77
C SER A 147 -0.34 -4.91 13.69
N LEU A 148 -0.29 -4.13 12.62
CA LEU A 148 -1.26 -4.22 11.52
C LEU A 148 -1.14 -5.54 10.77
N GLN A 149 0.09 -6.00 10.50
CA GLN A 149 0.34 -7.29 9.87
C GLN A 149 -0.22 -8.46 10.69
N ARG A 150 -0.15 -8.39 12.03
CA ARG A 150 -0.77 -9.40 12.90
C ARG A 150 -2.29 -9.43 12.74
N VAL A 151 -2.94 -8.26 12.75
CA VAL A 151 -4.39 -8.18 12.53
C VAL A 151 -4.78 -8.73 11.16
N LEU A 152 -4.02 -8.38 10.11
CA LEU A 152 -4.23 -8.91 8.77
C LEU A 152 -4.06 -10.43 8.69
N TYR A 153 -3.09 -10.98 9.41
CA TYR A 153 -2.88 -12.42 9.52
C TYR A 153 -4.08 -13.10 10.19
N ASP A 154 -4.54 -12.60 11.34
CA ASP A 154 -5.68 -13.17 12.07
C ASP A 154 -6.96 -13.15 11.20
N LEU A 155 -7.22 -12.03 10.52
CA LEU A 155 -8.33 -11.92 9.56
C LEU A 155 -8.17 -12.86 8.37
N SER A 156 -6.94 -13.10 7.91
CA SER A 156 -6.64 -14.04 6.82
C SER A 156 -6.91 -15.48 7.23
N VAL A 157 -6.52 -15.88 8.45
CA VAL A 157 -6.81 -17.21 9.00
C VAL A 157 -8.32 -17.43 9.13
N GLN A 158 -9.04 -16.45 9.70
CA GLN A 158 -10.50 -16.50 9.83
C GLN A 158 -11.21 -16.61 8.48
N LEU A 159 -10.68 -15.97 7.43
CA LEU A 159 -11.23 -16.04 6.07
C LEU A 159 -11.02 -17.41 5.43
N ALA A 160 -9.90 -18.09 5.74
CA ALA A 160 -9.53 -19.35 5.14
C ALA A 160 -10.35 -20.55 5.67
N GLY A 161 -10.92 -20.44 6.87
CA GLY A 161 -11.71 -21.49 7.53
C GLY A 161 -10.86 -22.35 8.44
#